data_AF-X4ZG96-F1
#
_entry.id   AF-X4ZG96-F1
#
_cell.length_a   1.000
_cell.length_b   1.000
_cell.length_c   1.000
_cell.angle_alpha   90.00
_cell.angle_beta   90.00
_cell.angle_gamma   90.00
#
_symmetry.space_group_name_H-M   'P 1'
#
loop_
_entity.id
_entity.type
_entity.pdbx_description
1 polymer ?
#
loop_
_entity_poly.entity_id
_entity_poly.type
_entity_poly.pdbx_seq_one_letter_code
_entity_poly.pdbx_strand_id
1 'polypeptide(L)'
;MIFQFPLRWYSVPAILKGWFDRVFASGFVYGQGIGRYDKGGLKGRKAMVSTTTGSPREAFTPYGMDGDIHEKILYPIHHGMLYFAGFEPVEPFITWTPARDEEARIRYLDEYKKQLQNFSAIPSILYHPTSHYDEHHQLKTEYR
;
A
#
# COMPACT_ATOMS: atom_id res chain seq x y z
N MET A 1 10.19 4.12 1.33
CA MET A 1 9.75 4.39 -0.05
C MET A 1 8.38 5.04 0.00
N ILE A 2 8.11 6.01 -0.85
CA ILE A 2 6.79 6.66 -0.91
C ILE A 2 6.31 6.65 -2.35
N PHE A 3 5.12 6.12 -2.58
CA PHE A 3 4.47 6.08 -3.88
C PHE A 3 3.36 7.12 -3.92
N GLN A 4 3.63 8.27 -4.53
CA GLN A 4 2.66 9.34 -4.72
C GLN A 4 1.95 9.18 -6.06
N PHE A 5 0.62 9.05 -6.07
CA PHE A 5 -0.17 9.01 -7.30
C PHE A 5 -1.64 9.41 -7.09
N PRO A 6 -2.35 9.89 -8.11
CA PRO A 6 -3.81 9.97 -8.04
C PRO A 6 -4.41 8.56 -8.22
N LEU A 7 -5.43 8.22 -7.44
CA LEU A 7 -6.17 6.98 -7.61
C LEU A 7 -6.90 7.03 -8.97
N ARG A 8 -6.54 6.11 -9.88
CA ARG A 8 -7.13 6.04 -11.22
C ARG A 8 -7.71 4.66 -11.41
N TRP A 9 -9.00 4.59 -11.74
CA TRP A 9 -9.72 3.31 -11.90
C TRP A 9 -9.44 2.35 -10.74
N TYR A 10 -9.51 2.86 -9.51
CA TYR A 10 -9.27 2.10 -8.28
C TYR A 10 -7.89 1.42 -8.20
N SER A 11 -6.89 1.99 -8.88
CA SER A 11 -5.53 1.47 -8.88
C SER A 11 -4.49 2.59 -9.10
N VAL A 12 -3.22 2.17 -9.22
CA VAL A 12 -2.11 3.03 -9.63
C VAL A 12 -2.27 3.46 -11.10
N PRO A 13 -1.78 4.64 -11.51
CA PRO A 13 -1.69 5.01 -12.92
C PRO A 13 -0.85 4.02 -13.72
N ALA A 14 -1.19 3.81 -14.99
CA ALA A 14 -0.52 2.84 -15.87
C ALA A 14 1.02 3.01 -15.93
N ILE A 15 1.51 4.26 -15.91
CA ILE A 15 2.96 4.53 -15.87
C ILE A 15 3.62 3.99 -14.61
N LEU A 16 2.95 4.08 -13.45
CA LEU A 16 3.46 3.55 -12.20
C LEU A 16 3.33 2.03 -12.15
N LYS A 17 2.25 1.47 -12.70
CA LYS A 17 2.14 0.00 -12.88
C LYS A 17 3.29 -0.53 -13.74
N GLY A 18 3.58 0.12 -14.86
CA GLY A 18 4.70 -0.23 -15.73
C GLY A 18 6.07 -0.07 -15.07
N TRP A 19 6.22 0.87 -14.14
CA TRP A 19 7.43 0.97 -13.31
C TRP A 19 7.58 -0.25 -12.41
N PHE A 20 6.52 -0.67 -11.70
CA PHE A 20 6.55 -1.90 -10.89
C PHE A 20 6.91 -3.11 -11.75
N ASP A 21 6.29 -3.26 -12.93
CA ASP A 21 6.50 -4.41 -13.81
C ASP A 21 7.94 -4.54 -14.33
N ARG A 22 8.64 -3.40 -14.47
CA ARG A 22 10.03 -3.36 -14.98
C ARG A 22 11.07 -3.38 -13.87
N VAL A 23 10.76 -2.82 -12.70
CA VAL A 23 11.73 -2.65 -11.60
C VAL A 23 11.63 -3.77 -10.57
N PHE A 24 10.43 -4.31 -10.31
CA PHE A 24 10.27 -5.47 -9.43
C PHE A 24 10.57 -6.75 -10.23
N ALA A 25 11.83 -6.90 -10.62
CA ALA A 25 12.30 -7.99 -11.45
C ALA A 25 12.71 -9.23 -10.63
N SER A 26 12.62 -10.40 -11.27
CA SER A 26 13.14 -11.65 -10.73
C SER A 26 14.66 -11.58 -10.53
N GLY A 27 15.16 -12.09 -9.41
CA GLY A 27 16.56 -11.98 -9.00
C GLY A 27 16.94 -10.67 -8.30
N PHE A 28 16.02 -9.71 -8.22
CA PHE A 28 16.20 -8.49 -7.42
C PHE A 28 15.18 -8.38 -6.28
N VAL A 29 13.89 -8.49 -6.59
CA VAL A 29 12.80 -8.35 -5.61
C VAL A 29 12.24 -9.71 -5.15
N TYR A 30 12.20 -10.68 -6.05
CA TYR A 30 11.71 -12.05 -5.79
C TYR A 30 12.44 -13.03 -6.71
N GLY A 31 12.33 -14.34 -6.47
CA GLY A 31 12.89 -15.38 -7.35
C GLY A 31 14.41 -15.51 -7.25
N GLN A 32 14.98 -16.50 -7.95
CA GLN A 32 16.42 -16.83 -7.91
C GLN A 32 17.00 -16.91 -6.48
N GLY A 33 16.29 -17.58 -5.57
CA GLY A 33 16.69 -17.70 -4.16
C GLY A 33 16.19 -16.58 -3.25
N ILE A 34 15.63 -15.50 -3.83
CA ILE A 34 14.91 -14.46 -3.06
C ILE A 34 13.47 -14.92 -2.83
N GLY A 35 13.02 -14.83 -1.58
CA GLY A 35 11.66 -15.19 -1.19
C GLY A 35 10.62 -14.16 -1.65
N ARG A 36 9.42 -14.28 -1.07
CA ARG A 36 8.29 -13.36 -1.25
C ARG A 36 7.85 -12.89 0.14
N TYR A 37 7.02 -11.85 0.20
CA TYR A 37 6.43 -11.39 1.46
C TYR A 37 7.52 -11.02 2.49
N ASP A 38 7.44 -11.51 3.72
CA ASP A 38 8.45 -11.31 4.78
C ASP A 38 9.88 -11.73 4.39
N LYS A 39 10.05 -12.48 3.31
CA LYS A 39 11.34 -12.94 2.76
C LYS A 39 11.71 -12.30 1.42
N GLY A 40 10.97 -11.28 0.98
CA GLY A 40 11.23 -10.54 -0.26
C GLY A 40 12.53 -9.72 -0.22
N GLY A 41 13.03 -9.33 -1.40
CA GLY A 41 14.30 -8.63 -1.55
C GLY A 41 14.36 -7.24 -0.92
N LEU A 42 13.20 -6.65 -0.62
CA LEU A 42 13.08 -5.32 0.00
C LEU A 42 12.72 -5.36 1.49
N LYS A 43 12.89 -6.52 2.15
CA LYS A 43 12.67 -6.70 3.60
C LYS A 43 13.36 -5.66 4.48
N GLY A 44 12.68 -5.27 5.56
CA GLY A 44 13.17 -4.28 6.53
C GLY A 44 13.04 -2.83 6.06
N ARG A 45 12.38 -2.57 4.92
CA ARG A 45 12.16 -1.23 4.40
C ARG A 45 10.68 -0.87 4.50
N LYS A 46 10.38 0.33 4.96
CA LYS A 46 8.99 0.85 4.97
C LYS A 46 8.58 1.39 3.61
N ALA A 47 7.32 1.16 3.25
CA ALA A 47 6.69 1.78 2.07
C ALA A 47 5.33 2.38 2.41
N MET A 48 5.05 3.57 1.86
CA MET A 48 3.76 4.24 2.03
C MET A 48 3.16 4.56 0.67
N VAL A 49 1.87 4.30 0.53
CA VAL A 49 1.04 4.86 -0.55
C VAL A 49 0.59 6.24 -0.11
N SER A 50 0.81 7.25 -0.95
CA SER A 50 0.24 8.57 -0.80
C SER A 50 -0.65 8.85 -2.00
N THR A 51 -1.97 8.85 -1.80
CA THR A 51 -2.93 8.90 -2.91
C THR A 51 -3.96 10.00 -2.78
N THR A 52 -4.42 10.50 -3.91
CA THR A 52 -5.52 11.46 -3.98
C THR A 52 -6.76 10.81 -4.61
N THR A 53 -7.96 11.15 -4.13
CA THR A 53 -9.22 10.59 -4.64
C THR A 53 -10.11 11.65 -5.28
N GLY A 54 -10.96 11.20 -6.21
CA GLY A 54 -12.04 12.02 -6.79
C GLY A 54 -13.33 12.03 -5.97
N SER A 55 -13.56 10.99 -5.16
CA SER A 55 -14.72 10.82 -4.29
C SER A 55 -14.38 11.12 -2.82
N PRO A 56 -15.36 11.54 -2.01
CA PRO A 56 -15.15 11.84 -0.60
C PRO A 56 -14.94 10.56 0.22
N ARG A 57 -14.45 10.69 1.45
CA ARG A 57 -14.07 9.57 2.32
C ARG A 57 -15.21 8.57 2.56
N GLU A 58 -16.43 9.06 2.69
CA GLU A 58 -17.62 8.28 3.03
C GLU A 58 -17.98 7.26 1.93
N ALA A 59 -17.61 7.56 0.67
CA ALA A 59 -17.79 6.64 -0.46
C ALA A 59 -16.92 5.39 -0.34
N PHE A 60 -15.84 5.44 0.47
CA PHE A 60 -14.81 4.41 0.55
C PHE A 60 -14.85 3.55 1.83
N THR A 61 -16.03 3.49 2.47
CA THR A 61 -16.26 2.63 3.65
C THR A 61 -16.64 1.20 3.21
N PRO A 62 -16.70 0.21 4.14
CA PRO A 62 -17.18 -1.13 3.82
C PRO A 62 -18.53 -1.19 3.10
N TYR A 63 -19.39 -0.19 3.36
CA TYR A 63 -20.74 -0.03 2.79
C TYR A 63 -20.86 1.14 1.80
N GLY A 64 -19.75 1.82 1.52
CA GLY A 64 -19.72 2.97 0.62
C GLY A 64 -19.82 2.55 -0.85
N MET A 65 -20.30 3.47 -1.69
CA MET A 65 -20.53 3.21 -3.13
C MET A 65 -19.27 2.76 -3.87
N ASP A 66 -18.11 3.29 -3.48
CA ASP A 66 -16.82 3.01 -4.11
C ASP A 66 -16.11 1.79 -3.47
N GLY A 67 -16.61 1.33 -2.31
CA GLY A 67 -16.09 0.18 -1.56
C GLY A 67 -14.90 0.51 -0.66
N ASP A 68 -14.60 -0.42 0.26
CA ASP A 68 -13.55 -0.23 1.28
C ASP A 68 -12.17 0.06 0.67
N ILE A 69 -11.61 1.23 0.96
CA ILE A 69 -10.31 1.61 0.40
C ILE A 69 -9.15 0.76 0.91
N HIS A 70 -9.18 0.31 2.17
CA HIS A 70 -8.09 -0.41 2.79
C HIS A 70 -8.16 -1.89 2.42
N GLU A 71 -9.32 -2.52 2.60
CA GLU A 71 -9.50 -3.97 2.47
C GLU A 71 -9.70 -4.43 1.03
N LYS A 72 -10.18 -3.56 0.13
CA LYS A 72 -10.49 -3.94 -1.26
C LYS A 72 -9.62 -3.21 -2.28
N ILE A 73 -9.54 -1.89 -2.21
CA ILE A 73 -8.92 -1.08 -3.27
C ILE A 73 -7.39 -1.07 -3.16
N LEU A 74 -6.86 -0.79 -1.98
CA LEU A 74 -5.41 -0.70 -1.75
C LEU A 74 -4.78 -2.05 -1.40
N TYR A 75 -5.56 -3.06 -1.02
CA TYR A 75 -5.03 -4.39 -0.69
C TYR A 75 -4.15 -4.99 -1.81
N PRO A 76 -4.52 -4.97 -3.11
CA PRO A 76 -3.65 -5.47 -4.17
C PRO A 76 -2.31 -4.71 -4.28
N ILE A 77 -2.26 -3.45 -3.89
CA ILE A 77 -1.04 -2.63 -3.90
C ILE A 77 -0.22 -2.92 -2.64
N HIS A 78 -0.80 -2.75 -1.45
CA HIS A 78 -0.11 -2.96 -0.18
C HIS A 78 0.34 -4.42 -0.01
N HIS A 79 -0.55 -5.39 -0.16
CA HIS A 79 -0.22 -6.79 -0.01
C HIS A 79 0.43 -7.36 -1.28
N GLY A 80 -0.22 -7.17 -2.43
CA GLY A 80 0.15 -7.83 -3.68
C GLY A 80 1.41 -7.28 -4.36
N MET A 81 1.75 -6.00 -4.16
CA MET A 81 2.95 -5.39 -4.74
C MET A 81 4.01 -5.12 -3.66
N LEU A 82 3.65 -4.35 -2.62
CA LEU A 82 4.63 -3.86 -1.65
C LEU A 82 5.08 -4.96 -0.68
N TYR A 83 4.14 -5.60 0.00
CA TYR A 83 4.46 -6.68 0.93
C TYR A 83 5.07 -7.87 0.20
N PHE A 84 4.52 -8.28 -0.95
CA PHE A 84 5.11 -9.31 -1.81
C PHE A 84 6.59 -9.05 -2.11
N ALA A 85 6.96 -7.80 -2.39
CA ALA A 85 8.34 -7.38 -2.64
C ALA A 85 9.24 -7.36 -1.38
N GLY A 86 8.65 -7.50 -0.20
CA GLY A 86 9.32 -7.46 1.10
C GLY A 86 9.23 -6.13 1.82
N PHE A 87 8.60 -5.10 1.27
CA PHE A 87 8.37 -3.90 2.05
C PHE A 87 7.51 -4.21 3.28
N GLU A 88 7.66 -3.38 4.30
CA GLU A 88 6.72 -3.22 5.40
C GLU A 88 5.78 -2.06 5.03
N PRO A 89 4.59 -2.32 4.47
CA PRO A 89 3.68 -1.25 4.09
C PRO A 89 3.16 -0.57 5.36
N VAL A 90 3.05 0.75 5.35
CA VAL A 90 2.43 1.52 6.45
C VAL A 90 1.09 2.07 6.01
N GLU A 91 0.31 2.61 6.97
CA GLU A 91 -0.96 3.27 6.66
C GLU A 91 -0.81 4.30 5.52
N PRO A 92 -1.70 4.28 4.52
CA PRO A 92 -1.62 5.19 3.39
C PRO A 92 -1.98 6.60 3.81
N PHE A 93 -1.32 7.59 3.19
CA PHE A 93 -1.76 8.96 3.28
C PHE A 93 -2.78 9.23 2.16
N ILE A 94 -4.04 9.49 2.52
CA ILE A 94 -5.12 9.67 1.54
C ILE A 94 -5.68 11.09 1.64
N THR A 95 -5.59 11.84 0.55
CA THR A 95 -6.24 13.15 0.44
C THR A 95 -7.56 13.02 -0.30
N TRP A 96 -8.65 13.32 0.38
CA TRP A 96 -10.00 13.17 -0.16
C TRP A 96 -10.43 14.43 -0.91
N THR A 97 -10.79 14.28 -2.19
CA THR A 97 -11.34 15.35 -3.04
C THR A 97 -10.53 16.68 -3.08
N PRO A 98 -9.19 16.66 -3.19
CA PRO A 98 -8.37 17.89 -3.07
C PRO A 98 -8.64 18.95 -4.16
N ALA A 99 -9.29 18.55 -5.26
CA ALA A 99 -9.71 19.46 -6.32
C ALA A 99 -10.88 20.39 -5.93
N ARG A 100 -11.62 20.09 -4.85
CA ARG A 100 -12.86 20.80 -4.49
C ARG A 100 -12.73 21.77 -3.32
N ASP A 101 -11.66 21.70 -2.54
CA ASP A 101 -11.51 22.48 -1.30
C ASP A 101 -10.05 22.94 -1.15
N GLU A 102 -9.84 24.26 -1.20
CA GLU A 102 -8.52 24.88 -1.07
C GLU A 102 -7.95 24.85 0.34
N GLU A 103 -8.78 25.11 1.35
CA GLU A 103 -8.35 25.06 2.74
C GLU A 103 -7.99 23.62 3.14
N ALA A 104 -8.73 22.63 2.63
CA ALA A 104 -8.38 21.23 2.81
C ALA A 104 -7.02 20.89 2.22
N ARG A 105 -6.63 21.47 1.07
CA ARG A 105 -5.29 21.22 0.49
C ARG A 105 -4.19 21.65 1.44
N ILE A 106 -4.32 22.83 2.06
CA ILE A 106 -3.33 23.33 3.03
C ILE A 106 -3.26 22.39 4.24
N ARG A 107 -4.41 21.99 4.79
CA ARG A 107 -4.47 21.03 5.91
C ARG A 107 -3.80 19.70 5.56
N TYR A 108 -4.09 19.13 4.39
CA TYR A 108 -3.45 17.88 3.94
C TYR A 108 -1.93 18.03 3.79
N LEU A 109 -1.43 19.16 3.28
CA LEU A 109 0.01 19.39 3.17
C LEU A 109 0.68 19.44 4.55
N ASP A 110 0.05 20.09 5.53
CA ASP A 110 0.56 20.15 6.90
C ASP A 110 0.52 18.78 7.60
N GLU A 111 -0.56 18.03 7.43
CA GLU A 111 -0.68 16.66 7.94
C GLU A 111 0.36 15.73 7.31
N TYR A 112 0.53 15.80 5.98
CA TYR A 112 1.52 15.02 5.28
C TYR A 112 2.92 15.32 5.77
N LYS A 113 3.27 16.60 5.95
CA LYS A 113 4.55 17.03 6.51
C LYS A 113 4.80 16.42 7.90
N LYS A 114 3.81 16.48 8.80
CA LYS A 114 3.91 15.90 10.16
C LYS A 114 4.11 14.38 10.13
N GLN A 115 3.42 13.70 9.21
CA GLN A 115 3.55 12.25 9.06
C GLN A 115 4.94 11.87 8.51
N LEU A 116 5.45 12.61 7.52
CA LEU A 116 6.78 12.38 6.96
C LEU A 116 7.91 12.60 7.97
N GLN A 117 7.77 13.57 8.87
CA GLN A 117 8.74 13.80 9.95
C GLN A 117 8.88 12.60 10.89
N ASN A 118 7.84 11.76 11.00
CA ASN A 118 7.81 10.58 11.85
C ASN A 118 7.72 9.27 11.04
N PHE A 119 8.11 9.30 9.76
CA PHE A 119 7.88 8.19 8.82
C PHE A 119 8.41 6.84 9.32
N SER A 120 9.60 6.81 9.91
CA SER A 120 10.22 5.59 10.44
C SER A 120 9.45 4.99 11.62
N ALA A 121 8.68 5.81 12.35
CA ALA A 121 7.91 5.39 13.52
C ALA A 121 6.47 4.95 13.18
N ILE A 122 5.98 5.21 11.96
CA ILE A 122 4.62 4.81 11.56
C ILE A 122 4.51 3.27 11.63
N PRO A 123 3.53 2.70 12.35
CA PRO A 123 3.37 1.25 12.42
C PRO A 123 3.08 0.66 11.03
N SER A 124 3.64 -0.51 10.78
CA SER A 124 3.41 -1.25 9.54
C SER A 124 2.06 -1.96 9.61
N ILE A 125 1.36 -2.03 8.48
CA ILE A 125 0.18 -2.87 8.30
C ILE A 125 0.59 -4.32 8.52
N LEU A 126 -0.13 -5.02 9.40
CA LEU A 126 0.20 -6.38 9.77
C LEU A 126 -0.36 -7.36 8.76
N TYR A 127 0.53 -8.06 8.07
CA TYR A 127 0.20 -9.21 7.25
C TYR A 127 0.81 -10.46 7.85
N HIS A 128 0.18 -11.61 7.60
CA HIS A 128 0.73 -12.88 8.04
C HIS A 128 2.04 -13.18 7.30
N PRO A 129 3.14 -13.53 8.01
CA PRO A 129 4.36 -13.99 7.39
C PRO A 129 4.17 -15.37 6.74
N THR A 130 5.05 -15.70 5.81
CA THR A 130 5.02 -16.99 5.08
C THR A 130 5.03 -18.22 5.99
N SER A 131 5.55 -18.12 7.22
CA SER A 131 5.53 -19.21 8.21
C SER A 131 4.14 -19.56 8.75
N HIS A 132 3.16 -18.65 8.63
CA HIS A 132 1.79 -18.87 9.09
C HIS A 132 0.95 -19.67 8.08
N TYR A 133 1.46 -19.89 6.88
CA TYR A 133 0.78 -20.63 5.83
C TYR A 133 1.28 -22.06 5.74
N ASP A 134 0.41 -22.98 5.33
CA ASP A 134 0.73 -24.37 5.06
C ASP A 134 1.30 -24.57 3.63
N GLU A 135 1.56 -25.83 3.27
CA GLU A 135 2.08 -26.22 1.95
C GLU A 135 1.10 -25.93 0.79
N HIS A 136 -0.18 -25.70 1.08
CA HIS A 136 -1.21 -25.30 0.11
C HIS A 136 -1.44 -23.79 0.09
N HIS A 137 -0.57 -23.03 0.77
CA HIS A 137 -0.64 -21.58 0.92
C HIS A 137 -1.95 -21.13 1.59
N GLN A 138 -2.55 -21.99 2.42
CA GLN A 138 -3.69 -21.64 3.26
C GLN A 138 -3.20 -21.20 4.63
N LEU A 139 -3.90 -20.23 5.22
CA LEU A 139 -3.60 -19.81 6.58
C LEU A 139 -3.92 -20.96 7.54
N LYS A 140 -2.92 -21.37 8.33
CA LYS A 140 -3.08 -22.46 9.30
C LYS A 140 -4.13 -22.10 10.34
N THR A 141 -4.84 -23.09 10.85
CA THR A 141 -6.02 -22.91 11.72
C THR A 141 -5.71 -22.09 12.97
N GLU A 142 -4.52 -22.20 13.54
CA GLU A 142 -4.09 -21.44 14.73
C GLU A 142 -3.92 -19.93 14.49
N TYR A 143 -3.93 -19.48 13.22
CA TYR A 143 -3.80 -18.06 12.85
C TYR A 143 -5.07 -17.47 12.23
N ARG A 144 -6.16 -18.24 12.13
CA ARG A 144 -7.44 -17.78 11.57
C ARG A 144 -8.25 -16.95 12.57
#